data_AF-A0A9D3NT76-F1
#
_entry.id   AF-A0A9D3NT76-F1
#
_cell.length_a   1.000
_cell.length_b   1.000
_cell.length_c   1.000
_cell.angle_alpha   90.00
_cell.angle_beta   90.00
_cell.angle_gamma   90.00
#
_symmetry.space_group_name_H-M   'P 1'
#
loop_
_entity.id
_entity.type
_entity.pdbx_description
1 polymer ?
#
loop_
_entity_poly.entity_id
_entity_poly.type
_entity_poly.pdbx_seq_one_letter_code
_entity_poly.pdbx_strand_id
1 'polypeptide(L)'
;MCSLGFAKSLGFALIPLAICCIVANVLLFFPNLMLDFVREGHLSMYVWSFMGIGGGGIVIFITAFTFLSMGKCADSCGTESCAMCGSVLASLIGLAGSGYCFIVSALAMVEGPLCLKETWITPFQNDGGKYLFDHKSWSQCNQPAHIVEWNVTLLSILLGLSLIEFLICLVQFISGLVSAVCRPCCYKQQYSLSA
;
A
#
# COMPACT_ATOMS: atom_id res chain seq x y z
N MET A 1 1.10 -25.99 13.57
CA MET A 1 2.41 -25.31 13.65
C MET A 1 2.88 -24.69 12.30
N CYS A 2 2.06 -24.67 11.24
CA CYS A 2 2.48 -24.14 9.92
C CYS A 2 2.29 -22.62 9.68
N SER A 3 1.58 -21.90 10.57
CA SER A 3 1.20 -20.49 10.31
C SER A 3 2.30 -19.47 10.69
N LEU A 4 3.18 -19.79 11.67
CA LEU A 4 4.12 -18.82 12.23
C LEU A 4 5.33 -18.53 11.32
N GLY A 5 5.88 -19.56 10.66
CA GLY A 5 6.98 -19.39 9.69
C GLY A 5 6.52 -18.67 8.41
N PHE A 6 5.31 -18.97 7.96
CA PHE A 6 4.67 -18.31 6.82
C PHE A 6 4.43 -16.82 7.09
N ALA A 7 3.92 -16.47 8.28
CA ALA A 7 3.73 -15.08 8.70
C ALA A 7 5.04 -14.28 8.78
N LYS A 8 6.14 -14.89 9.26
CA LYS A 8 7.47 -14.26 9.26
C LYS A 8 7.97 -13.98 7.85
N SER A 9 7.85 -14.95 6.94
CA SER A 9 8.27 -14.79 5.53
C SER A 9 7.52 -13.63 4.85
N LEU A 10 6.21 -13.56 5.06
CA LEU A 10 5.38 -12.48 4.53
C LEU A 10 5.72 -11.12 5.16
N GLY A 11 6.01 -11.07 6.46
CA GLY A 11 6.51 -9.86 7.13
C GLY A 11 7.82 -9.35 6.52
N PHE A 12 8.76 -10.25 6.22
CA PHE A 12 10.01 -9.88 5.54
C PHE A 12 9.79 -9.38 4.11
N ALA A 13 8.81 -9.94 3.38
CA ALA A 13 8.46 -9.48 2.05
C ALA A 13 7.85 -8.08 2.06
N LEU A 14 7.06 -7.71 3.07
CA LEU A 14 6.42 -6.39 3.15
C LEU A 14 7.40 -5.23 3.36
N ILE A 15 8.56 -5.47 3.99
CA ILE A 15 9.56 -4.41 4.25
C ILE A 15 10.10 -3.76 2.95
N PRO A 16 10.66 -4.51 1.99
CA PRO A 16 11.15 -3.91 0.74
C PRO A 16 10.01 -3.29 -0.07
N LEU A 17 8.80 -3.86 -0.03
CA LEU A 17 7.63 -3.27 -0.71
C LEU A 17 7.30 -1.88 -0.15
N ALA A 18 7.23 -1.73 1.18
CA ALA A 18 6.98 -0.45 1.83
C ALA A 18 8.07 0.58 1.53
N ILE A 19 9.34 0.16 1.49
CA ILE A 19 10.47 1.03 1.12
C ILE A 19 10.30 1.51 -0.33
N CYS A 20 9.98 0.61 -1.26
CA CYS A 20 9.72 0.96 -2.66
C CYS A 20 8.52 1.91 -2.79
N CYS A 21 7.44 1.71 -2.02
CA CYS A 21 6.29 2.62 -1.98
C CYS A 21 6.68 4.03 -1.53
N ILE A 22 7.51 4.15 -0.47
CA ILE A 22 8.01 5.44 0.02
C ILE A 22 8.88 6.11 -1.05
N VAL A 23 9.83 5.38 -1.63
CA VAL A 23 10.74 5.91 -2.66
C VAL A 23 9.97 6.37 -3.90
N ALA A 24 9.03 5.57 -4.40
CA ALA A 24 8.21 5.93 -5.55
C ALA A 24 7.36 7.17 -5.26
N ASN A 25 6.82 7.31 -4.05
CA ASN A 25 6.07 8.50 -3.66
C ASN A 25 6.96 9.75 -3.57
N VAL A 26 8.17 9.64 -3.00
CA VAL A 26 9.15 10.75 -2.96
C VAL A 26 9.56 11.18 -4.37
N LEU A 27 9.78 10.24 -5.29
CA LEU A 27 10.08 10.54 -6.70
C LEU A 27 8.91 11.20 -7.43
N LEU A 28 7.66 10.90 -7.01
CA LEU A 28 6.46 11.56 -7.54
C LEU A 28 6.39 13.03 -7.09
N PHE A 29 6.85 13.34 -5.88
CA PHE A 29 6.92 14.71 -5.34
C PHE A 29 7.98 15.58 -6.03
N PHE A 30 9.05 14.98 -6.55
CA PHE A 30 10.16 15.69 -7.17
C PHE A 30 10.34 15.30 -8.65
N PRO A 31 9.42 15.67 -9.55
CA PRO A 31 9.69 15.57 -10.97
C PRO A 31 10.87 16.47 -11.31
N ASN A 32 12.00 15.87 -11.72
CA ASN A 32 13.25 16.52 -12.15
C ASN A 32 14.13 17.25 -11.09
N LEU A 33 13.94 17.04 -9.78
CA LEU A 33 14.76 17.73 -8.73
C LEU A 33 14.76 19.28 -8.81
N MET A 34 13.94 19.88 -9.69
CA MET A 34 13.82 21.32 -9.82
C MET A 34 12.80 21.82 -8.79
N LEU A 35 13.29 22.61 -7.83
CA LEU A 35 12.51 23.18 -6.73
C LEU A 35 11.49 24.26 -7.18
N ASP A 36 11.47 24.63 -8.45
CA ASP A 36 10.67 25.75 -8.94
C ASP A 36 9.16 25.45 -8.99
N PHE A 37 8.75 24.17 -9.05
CA PHE A 37 7.33 23.78 -8.99
C PHE A 37 6.69 23.92 -7.60
N VAL A 38 7.50 23.93 -6.54
CA VAL A 38 7.01 24.04 -5.15
C VAL A 38 6.67 25.49 -4.79
N ARG A 39 7.25 26.46 -5.52
CA ARG A 39 7.17 27.89 -5.18
C ARG A 39 5.87 28.58 -5.63
N GLU A 40 5.18 28.02 -6.62
CA GLU A 40 3.96 28.64 -7.20
C GLU A 40 2.64 28.07 -6.64
N GLY A 41 2.65 27.13 -5.70
CA GLY A 41 1.44 26.74 -4.95
C GLY A 41 0.39 25.93 -5.73
N HIS A 42 0.70 25.46 -6.94
CA HIS A 42 -0.17 24.61 -7.77
C HIS A 42 0.03 23.10 -7.51
N LEU A 43 0.18 22.68 -6.24
CA LEU A 43 0.26 21.25 -5.90
C LEU A 43 -1.14 20.66 -5.74
N SER A 44 -1.45 19.67 -6.59
CA SER A 44 -2.73 18.95 -6.58
C SER A 44 -2.99 18.29 -5.22
N MET A 45 -4.24 18.35 -4.73
CA MET A 45 -4.70 17.83 -3.43
C MET A 45 -4.34 16.36 -3.18
N TYR A 46 -4.15 15.58 -4.25
CA TYR A 46 -3.72 14.18 -4.19
C TYR A 46 -2.27 13.98 -3.75
N VAL A 47 -1.38 14.92 -4.08
CA VAL A 47 0.01 14.91 -3.60
C VAL A 47 0.05 15.15 -2.09
N TRP A 48 -0.83 16.01 -1.59
CA TRP A 48 -1.01 16.27 -0.15
C TRP A 48 -1.63 15.09 0.63
N SER A 49 -2.22 14.11 -0.07
CA SER A 49 -2.82 12.94 0.55
C SER A 49 -1.78 11.93 1.06
N PHE A 50 -0.47 12.16 0.83
CA PHE A 50 0.64 11.34 1.36
C PHE A 50 0.43 9.83 1.21
N MET A 51 -0.22 9.37 0.13
CA MET A 51 -0.78 8.02 0.14
C MET A 51 0.29 6.92 0.24
N GLY A 52 1.46 7.13 -0.35
CA GLY A 52 2.57 6.17 -0.32
C GLY A 52 3.46 6.33 0.91
N ILE A 53 3.46 7.48 1.59
CA ILE A 53 4.21 7.68 2.84
C ILE A 53 3.37 7.22 4.03
N GLY A 54 2.11 7.64 4.10
CA GLY A 54 1.17 7.25 5.15
C GLY A 54 0.64 5.83 4.96
N GLY A 55 -0.08 5.58 3.86
CA GLY A 55 -0.79 4.33 3.59
C GLY A 55 0.12 3.15 3.23
N GLY A 56 0.83 3.23 2.10
CA GLY A 56 1.74 2.16 1.64
C GLY A 56 3.08 2.09 2.39
N GLY A 57 3.45 3.15 3.10
CA GLY A 57 4.74 3.27 3.79
C GLY A 57 4.64 2.92 5.26
N ILE A 58 4.31 3.90 6.09
CA ILE A 58 4.32 3.79 7.56
C ILE A 58 3.36 2.71 8.05
N VAL A 59 2.12 2.68 7.53
CA VAL A 59 1.11 1.69 7.96
C VAL A 59 1.57 0.27 7.63
N ILE A 60 2.07 0.03 6.42
CA ILE A 60 2.60 -1.30 6.04
C ILE A 60 3.86 -1.67 6.82
N PHE A 61 4.73 -0.71 7.13
CA PHE A 61 5.91 -0.95 7.95
C PHE A 61 5.54 -1.37 9.38
N ILE A 62 4.54 -0.72 9.99
CA ILE A 62 3.98 -1.11 11.29
C ILE A 62 3.37 -2.52 11.19
N THR A 63 2.57 -2.79 10.16
CA THR A 63 1.99 -4.13 9.94
C THR A 63 3.08 -5.20 9.79
N ALA A 64 4.14 -4.95 9.02
CA ALA A 64 5.27 -5.87 8.87
C ALA A 64 5.96 -6.15 10.21
N PHE A 65 6.22 -5.11 11.03
CA PHE A 65 6.86 -5.27 12.33
C PHE A 65 6.00 -6.07 13.31
N THR A 66 4.68 -5.86 13.32
CA THR A 66 3.76 -6.66 14.14
C THR A 66 3.76 -8.13 13.72
N PHE A 67 3.80 -8.43 12.41
CA PHE A 67 3.91 -9.80 11.89
C PHE A 67 5.20 -10.49 12.32
N LEU A 68 6.33 -9.78 12.30
CA LEU A 68 7.62 -10.30 12.76
C LEU A 68 7.68 -10.53 14.28
N SER A 69 7.06 -9.64 15.06
CA SER A 69 7.08 -9.67 16.54
C SER A 69 6.25 -10.81 17.12
N MET A 70 5.13 -11.17 16.48
CA MET A 70 4.29 -12.29 16.92
C MET A 70 5.02 -13.63 16.92
N GLY A 71 5.99 -13.81 16.01
CA GLY A 71 6.83 -15.01 15.98
C GLY A 71 7.92 -15.08 17.04
N LYS A 72 8.07 -14.07 17.92
CA LYS A 72 8.95 -14.10 19.10
C LYS A 72 8.16 -14.25 20.41
N CYS A 73 6.99 -13.63 20.52
CA CYS A 73 6.15 -13.71 21.73
C CYS A 73 5.50 -15.08 21.94
N ALA A 74 5.24 -15.83 20.86
CA ALA A 74 4.68 -17.19 20.95
C ALA A 74 5.62 -18.21 21.62
N ASP A 75 6.94 -17.97 21.60
CA ASP A 75 7.94 -18.83 22.27
C ASP A 75 8.03 -18.57 23.79
N SER A 76 7.51 -17.42 24.29
CA SER A 76 7.78 -16.98 25.67
C SER A 76 6.53 -16.70 26.52
N CYS A 77 5.33 -16.62 25.95
CA CYS A 77 4.13 -16.23 26.71
C CYS A 77 2.91 -17.07 26.32
N GLY A 78 2.44 -17.92 27.25
CA GLY A 78 1.35 -18.87 27.09
C GLY A 78 -0.07 -18.29 26.95
N THR A 79 -0.22 -17.02 26.55
CA THR A 79 -1.53 -16.38 26.37
C THR A 79 -1.88 -16.29 24.88
N GLU A 80 -2.25 -17.44 24.32
CA GLU A 80 -2.48 -17.66 22.89
C GLU A 80 -3.59 -16.80 22.27
N SER A 81 -4.49 -16.23 23.09
CA SER A 81 -5.63 -15.43 22.64
C SER A 81 -5.24 -13.98 22.28
N CYS A 82 -4.29 -13.37 23.01
CA CYS A 82 -3.87 -11.99 22.75
C CYS A 82 -3.00 -11.88 21.48
N ALA A 83 -2.16 -12.90 21.23
CA ALA A 83 -1.36 -12.99 20.01
C ALA A 83 -2.21 -13.22 18.73
N MET A 84 -3.37 -13.88 18.84
CA MET A 84 -4.28 -14.10 17.71
C MET A 84 -5.10 -12.86 17.34
N CYS A 85 -5.63 -12.12 18.33
CA CYS A 85 -6.31 -10.85 18.03
C CYS A 85 -5.36 -9.81 17.42
N GLY A 86 -4.09 -9.79 17.85
CA GLY A 86 -3.08 -8.90 17.30
C GLY A 86 -2.82 -9.10 15.80
N SER A 87 -2.77 -10.35 15.31
CA SER A 87 -2.50 -10.63 13.89
C SER A 87 -3.64 -10.20 12.97
N VAL A 88 -4.89 -10.45 13.40
CA VAL A 88 -6.09 -10.09 12.65
C VAL A 88 -6.24 -8.57 12.57
N LEU A 89 -6.07 -7.87 13.69
CA LEU A 89 -6.12 -6.40 13.73
C LEU A 89 -5.02 -5.76 12.89
N ALA A 90 -3.78 -6.26 12.99
CA ALA A 90 -2.67 -5.78 12.17
C ALA A 90 -2.91 -6.00 10.67
N SER A 91 -3.49 -7.15 10.30
CA SER A 91 -3.84 -7.45 8.91
C SER A 91 -4.94 -6.52 8.39
N LEU A 92 -5.94 -6.19 9.21
CA LEU A 92 -6.99 -5.21 8.86
C LEU A 92 -6.41 -3.80 8.64
N ILE A 93 -5.50 -3.38 9.51
CA ILE A 93 -4.78 -2.10 9.38
C ILE A 93 -3.96 -2.10 8.07
N GLY A 94 -3.26 -3.20 7.78
CA GLY A 94 -2.51 -3.37 6.53
C GLY A 94 -3.40 -3.30 5.29
N LEU A 95 -4.55 -4.00 5.31
CA LEU A 95 -5.55 -3.96 4.24
C LEU A 95 -6.13 -2.56 4.02
N ALA A 96 -6.40 -1.82 5.10
CA ALA A 96 -6.88 -0.45 5.00
C ALA A 96 -5.80 0.49 4.43
N GLY A 97 -4.55 0.35 4.87
CA GLY A 97 -3.42 1.14 4.38
C GLY A 97 -3.10 0.90 2.91
N SER A 98 -2.97 -0.36 2.50
CA SER A 98 -2.69 -0.71 1.09
C SER A 98 -3.89 -0.43 0.19
N GLY A 99 -5.12 -0.65 0.67
CA GLY A 99 -6.35 -0.32 -0.05
C GLY A 99 -6.49 1.19 -0.29
N TYR A 100 -6.17 2.01 0.70
CA TYR A 100 -6.11 3.47 0.55
C TYR A 100 -5.09 3.89 -0.51
N CYS A 101 -3.88 3.32 -0.44
CA CYS A 101 -2.82 3.57 -1.43
C CYS A 101 -3.25 3.15 -2.85
N PHE A 102 -3.92 2.02 -2.98
CA PHE A 102 -4.41 1.54 -4.28
C PHE A 102 -5.49 2.48 -4.87
N ILE A 103 -6.51 2.82 -4.08
CA ILE A 103 -7.63 3.66 -4.54
C ILE A 103 -7.15 5.05 -4.94
N VAL A 104 -6.34 5.70 -4.09
CA VAL A 104 -5.87 7.05 -4.36
C VAL A 104 -4.88 7.05 -5.55
N SER A 105 -4.10 5.99 -5.76
CA SER A 105 -3.18 5.87 -6.91
C SER A 105 -3.97 5.71 -8.21
N ALA A 106 -5.05 4.92 -8.17
CA ALA A 106 -5.95 4.75 -9.32
C ALA A 106 -6.64 6.07 -9.67
N LEU A 107 -7.15 6.81 -8.68
CA LEU A 107 -7.79 8.11 -8.89
C LEU A 107 -6.80 9.13 -9.47
N ALA A 108 -5.59 9.22 -8.90
CA ALA A 108 -4.53 10.09 -9.41
C ALA A 108 -4.14 9.74 -10.86
N MET A 109 -4.14 8.44 -11.21
CA MET A 109 -3.88 7.98 -12.56
C MET A 109 -5.00 8.37 -13.52
N VAL A 110 -6.27 8.31 -13.11
CA VAL A 110 -7.41 8.69 -13.97
C VAL A 110 -7.47 10.21 -14.20
N GLU A 111 -7.21 11.02 -13.17
CA GLU A 111 -7.19 12.49 -13.32
C GLU A 111 -6.01 12.97 -14.18
N GLY A 112 -4.85 12.33 -14.03
CA GLY A 112 -3.63 12.72 -14.74
C GLY A 112 -2.94 13.96 -14.15
N PRO A 113 -1.71 14.27 -14.60
CA PRO A 113 -0.93 15.38 -14.07
C PRO A 113 -1.42 16.74 -14.57
N LEU A 114 -1.20 17.78 -13.77
CA LEU A 114 -1.27 19.17 -14.22
C LEU A 114 -0.20 19.44 -15.27
N CYS A 115 -0.58 20.09 -16.37
CA CYS A 115 0.39 20.52 -17.36
C CYS A 115 0.05 21.86 -17.99
N LEU A 116 1.07 22.52 -18.52
CA LEU A 116 0.94 23.82 -19.16
C LEU A 116 0.71 23.63 -20.66
N LYS A 117 -0.42 24.15 -21.15
CA LYS A 117 -0.73 24.24 -22.59
C LYS A 117 -0.68 25.71 -23.06
N GLU A 118 -1.54 26.53 -22.47
CA GLU A 118 -1.57 28.01 -22.57
C GLU A 118 -1.84 28.62 -21.17
N THR A 119 -2.67 27.95 -20.39
CA THR A 119 -2.85 28.09 -18.94
C THR A 119 -2.63 26.73 -18.25
N TRP A 120 -2.38 26.73 -16.94
CA TRP A 120 -2.24 25.51 -16.15
C TRP A 120 -3.59 24.78 -16.09
N ILE A 121 -3.69 23.64 -16.79
CA ILE A 121 -4.92 22.85 -16.85
C ILE A 121 -4.61 21.36 -16.65
N THR A 122 -5.64 20.61 -16.28
CA THR A 122 -5.66 19.14 -16.22
C THR A 122 -6.42 18.63 -17.45
N PRO A 123 -5.77 18.52 -18.63
CA PRO A 123 -6.48 18.20 -19.87
C PRO A 123 -7.15 16.82 -19.82
N PHE A 124 -6.66 15.93 -18.97
CA PHE A 124 -7.09 14.53 -18.87
C PHE A 124 -8.18 14.26 -17.84
N GLN A 125 -8.59 15.26 -17.05
CA GLN A 125 -9.55 15.10 -15.95
C GLN A 125 -10.92 14.58 -16.42
N ASN A 126 -11.34 14.94 -17.65
CA ASN A 126 -12.60 14.52 -18.24
C ASN A 126 -12.47 13.31 -19.19
N ASP A 127 -11.26 12.83 -19.46
CA ASP A 127 -11.00 11.74 -20.41
C ASP A 127 -11.10 10.35 -19.79
N GLY A 128 -11.32 10.24 -18.47
CA GLY A 128 -11.54 8.96 -17.78
C GLY A 128 -10.40 7.96 -17.96
N GLY A 129 -9.15 8.44 -18.07
CA GLY A 129 -7.97 7.59 -18.30
C GLY A 129 -7.73 7.16 -19.75
N LYS A 130 -8.49 7.69 -20.74
CA LYS A 130 -8.28 7.38 -22.16
C LYS A 130 -6.88 7.74 -22.66
N TYR A 131 -6.27 8.76 -22.05
CA TYR A 131 -4.89 9.17 -22.32
C TYR A 131 -3.83 8.11 -21.98
N LEU A 132 -4.14 7.13 -21.11
CA LEU A 132 -3.24 6.02 -20.77
C LEU A 132 -3.05 5.06 -21.95
N PHE A 133 -4.04 4.98 -22.84
CA PHE A 133 -4.00 4.10 -24.02
C PHE A 133 -3.61 4.83 -25.29
N ASP A 134 -3.81 6.16 -25.33
CA ASP A 134 -3.44 6.98 -26.48
C ASP A 134 -2.18 7.81 -26.18
N HIS A 135 -1.01 7.23 -26.42
CA HIS A 135 0.29 7.92 -26.26
C HIS A 135 0.40 9.21 -27.08
N LYS A 136 -0.38 9.40 -28.16
CA LYS A 136 -0.35 10.66 -28.93
C LYS A 136 -0.89 11.82 -28.12
N SER A 137 -1.81 11.57 -27.19
CA SER A 137 -2.38 12.58 -26.31
C SER A 137 -1.35 13.19 -25.34
N TRP A 138 -0.22 12.52 -25.08
CA TRP A 138 0.82 13.00 -24.18
C TRP A 138 1.56 14.22 -24.75
N SER A 139 1.55 14.38 -26.07
CA SER A 139 2.11 15.55 -26.78
C SER A 139 1.33 16.84 -26.54
N GLN A 140 0.16 16.79 -25.91
CA GLN A 140 -0.65 17.97 -25.60
C GLN A 140 -0.09 18.81 -24.44
N CYS A 141 0.82 18.26 -23.63
CA CYS A 141 1.48 18.95 -22.54
C CYS A 141 2.84 19.49 -23.01
N ASN A 142 2.98 20.81 -23.12
CA ASN A 142 4.20 21.47 -23.62
C ASN A 142 5.29 21.57 -22.56
N GLN A 143 4.91 21.88 -21.30
CA GLN A 143 5.83 21.95 -20.17
C GLN A 143 5.19 21.38 -18.89
N PRO A 144 5.97 20.66 -18.04
CA PRO A 144 7.34 20.18 -18.28
C PRO A 144 7.39 18.94 -19.19
N ALA A 145 8.51 18.77 -19.93
CA ALA A 145 8.69 17.63 -20.84
C ALA A 145 8.69 16.28 -20.09
N HIS A 146 8.04 15.27 -20.67
CA HIS A 146 7.93 13.89 -20.13
C HIS A 146 7.21 13.74 -18.77
N ILE A 147 6.49 14.77 -18.30
CA ILE A 147 5.80 14.71 -17.00
C ILE A 147 4.71 13.65 -16.94
N VAL A 148 4.01 13.44 -18.06
CA VAL A 148 2.94 12.44 -18.17
C VAL A 148 3.50 11.04 -18.01
N GLU A 149 4.56 10.73 -18.74
CA GLU A 149 5.26 9.45 -18.65
C GLU A 149 5.80 9.17 -17.25
N TRP A 150 6.42 10.16 -16.60
CA TRP A 150 6.94 10.05 -15.24
C TRP A 150 5.84 9.76 -14.20
N ASN A 151 4.72 10.49 -14.26
CA ASN A 151 3.61 10.28 -13.34
C ASN A 151 2.92 8.92 -13.58
N VAL A 152 2.66 8.57 -14.84
CA VAL A 152 2.00 7.31 -15.20
C VAL A 152 2.85 6.11 -14.75
N THR A 153 4.17 6.16 -14.96
CA THR A 153 5.08 5.08 -14.55
C THR A 153 5.14 4.92 -13.03
N LEU A 154 5.33 6.00 -12.27
CA LEU A 154 5.39 5.94 -10.81
C LEU A 154 4.05 5.54 -10.17
N LEU A 155 2.92 6.08 -10.66
CA LEU A 155 1.59 5.70 -10.19
C LEU A 155 1.26 4.23 -10.52
N SER A 156 1.72 3.72 -11.66
CA SER A 156 1.59 2.31 -12.02
C SER A 156 2.40 1.41 -11.08
N ILE A 157 3.62 1.80 -10.73
CA ILE A 157 4.45 1.09 -9.74
C ILE A 157 3.75 1.07 -8.38
N LEU A 158 3.24 2.22 -7.90
CA LEU A 158 2.51 2.32 -6.63
C LEU A 158 1.25 1.44 -6.62
N LEU A 159 0.48 1.41 -7.71
CA LEU A 159 -0.66 0.51 -7.86
C LEU A 159 -0.25 -0.97 -7.78
N GLY A 160 0.83 -1.34 -8.45
CA GLY A 160 1.34 -2.72 -8.43
C GLY A 160 1.80 -3.14 -7.03
N LEU A 161 2.58 -2.30 -6.36
CA LEU A 161 3.10 -2.58 -5.01
C LEU A 161 1.96 -2.65 -3.99
N SER A 162 1.05 -1.67 -3.98
CA SER A 162 -0.09 -1.65 -3.06
C SER A 162 -1.04 -2.84 -3.27
N LEU A 163 -1.22 -3.30 -4.51
CA LEU A 163 -1.97 -4.52 -4.80
C LEU A 163 -1.30 -5.76 -4.19
N ILE A 164 0.02 -5.90 -4.32
CA ILE A 164 0.75 -7.03 -3.74
C ILE A 164 0.68 -6.98 -2.21
N GLU A 165 0.86 -5.81 -1.59
CA GLU A 165 0.71 -5.61 -0.15
C GLU A 165 -0.70 -5.99 0.33
N PHE A 166 -1.73 -5.59 -0.41
CA PHE A 166 -3.12 -5.95 -0.13
C PHE A 166 -3.33 -7.46 -0.16
N LEU A 167 -2.85 -8.15 -1.19
CA LEU A 167 -2.97 -9.61 -1.30
C LEU A 167 -2.25 -10.33 -0.16
N ILE A 168 -1.04 -9.89 0.20
CA ILE A 168 -0.28 -10.45 1.33
C ILE A 168 -1.06 -10.28 2.64
N CYS A 169 -1.57 -9.08 2.92
CA CYS A 169 -2.36 -8.81 4.12
C CYS A 169 -3.68 -9.60 4.13
N LEU A 170 -4.30 -9.82 2.96
CA LEU A 170 -5.54 -10.58 2.84
C LEU A 170 -5.33 -12.06 3.17
N VAL A 171 -4.25 -12.66 2.67
CA VAL A 171 -3.91 -14.05 2.98
C VAL A 171 -3.64 -14.22 4.48
N GLN A 172 -2.98 -13.24 5.10
CA GLN A 172 -2.73 -13.23 6.55
C GLN A 172 -4.00 -13.06 7.36
N PHE A 173 -4.90 -12.20 6.91
CA PHE A 173 -6.22 -12.01 7.52
C PHE A 173 -7.04 -13.32 7.50
N ILE A 174 -7.12 -13.99 6.35
CA ILE A 174 -7.82 -15.27 6.22
C ILE A 174 -7.17 -16.35 7.10
N SER A 175 -5.85 -16.43 7.09
CA SER A 175 -5.10 -17.39 7.92
C SER A 175 -5.31 -17.15 9.42
N GLY A 176 -5.35 -15.88 9.83
CA GLY A 176 -5.67 -15.45 11.19
C GLY A 176 -7.11 -15.80 11.58
N LEU A 177 -8.08 -15.54 10.72
CA LEU A 177 -9.49 -15.88 10.94
C LEU A 177 -9.73 -17.38 11.04
N VAL A 178 -9.19 -18.17 10.13
CA VAL A 178 -9.29 -19.64 10.18
C VAL A 178 -8.70 -20.16 11.49
N SER A 179 -7.55 -19.60 11.91
CA SER A 179 -6.95 -19.97 13.19
C SER A 179 -7.81 -19.54 14.38
N ALA A 180 -8.46 -18.38 14.34
CA ALA A 180 -9.36 -17.91 15.41
C ALA A 180 -10.65 -18.74 15.50
N VAL A 181 -11.23 -19.12 14.37
CA VAL A 181 -12.51 -19.88 14.29
C VAL A 181 -12.31 -21.38 14.54
N CYS A 182 -11.20 -21.98 14.07
CA CYS A 182 -10.96 -23.42 14.23
C CYS A 182 -10.35 -23.79 15.58
N ARG A 183 -9.71 -22.86 16.30
CA ARG A 183 -9.09 -23.15 17.62
C ARG A 183 -10.08 -23.43 18.77
N PRO A 184 -11.29 -22.85 18.86
CA PRO A 184 -12.28 -23.31 19.85
C PRO A 184 -12.66 -24.79 19.70
N CYS A 185 -12.45 -25.43 18.54
CA CYS A 185 -12.65 -26.88 18.37
C CYS A 185 -11.52 -27.75 18.95
N CYS A 186 -10.29 -27.23 19.11
CA CYS A 186 -9.16 -28.00 19.66
C CYS A 186 -9.07 -27.94 21.20
N TYR A 187 -9.60 -26.89 21.84
CA TYR A 187 -9.63 -26.81 23.31
C TYR A 187 -10.63 -27.81 23.92
N LYS A 188 -11.72 -28.10 23.20
CA LYS A 188 -12.73 -29.07 23.66
C LYS A 188 -12.20 -30.50 23.73
N GLN A 189 -11.19 -30.85 22.94
CA GLN A 189 -10.66 -32.22 22.85
C GLN A 189 -9.62 -32.53 23.93
N GLN A 190 -8.91 -31.51 24.43
CA GLN A 190 -7.92 -31.70 25.50
C GLN A 190 -8.60 -31.88 26.87
N TYR A 191 -9.74 -31.23 27.13
CA TYR A 191 -10.50 -31.42 28.37
C TYR A 191 -11.22 -32.78 28.44
N SER A 192 -11.68 -33.33 27.31
CA SER A 192 -12.33 -34.65 27.28
C SER A 192 -11.38 -35.83 27.33
N LEU A 193 -10.06 -35.60 27.19
CA LEU A 193 -9.02 -36.62 27.33
C LEU A 193 -8.31 -36.56 28.69
N SER A 194 -8.64 -35.55 29.51
CA SER A 194 -8.06 -35.30 30.84
C SER A 194 -9.09 -35.39 31.97
N ALA A 195 -10.34 -35.76 31.66
CA ALA A 195 -11.43 -36.02 32.61
C ALA A 195 -11.90 -37.47 32.44
#